data_AF-A0A7L4P5I2-F1
#
_entry.id   AF-A0A7L4P5I2-F1
#
_cell.length_a   1.000
_cell.length_b   1.000
_cell.length_c   1.000
_cell.angle_alpha   90.00
_cell.angle_beta   90.00
_cell.angle_gamma   90.00
#
_symmetry.space_group_name_H-M   'P 1'
#
loop_
_entity.id
_entity.type
_entity.pdbx_description
1 polymer ?
#
loop_
_entity_poly.entity_id
_entity_poly.type
_entity_poly.pdbx_seq_one_letter_code
_entity_poly.pdbx_strand_id
1 'polypeptide(L)'
;MIKRGFYKEYITRDEDIKNIRGKININETIKRQTQIYKKLNCIYDEFSEDVLFNSIIKSTINNLIRIKDLNKKLKGELNKLTLFFDFVASIDLSQRVFSLILWNRNNQHYKLIINICELIFNLELPDESKDGEINFKDFIKRHEKEIATLFENFVFNYYKKEFKYLKVYKPHIEWNLDWKYENNSDNNLLPTMRTDIVLENKDLESTNAKQLVIDTKFYSSILSTYYEKSSLNSGNLYQIYSYVNNSSFSGEVRGMLLYAALGEEIDLDYKLGEHIIYIKTLNLNQDWVGIDKRLKEIANLISF
;
A
#
# COMPACT_ATOMS: atom_id res chain seq x y z
N MET A 1 -11.61 7.24 -14.45
CA MET A 1 -12.15 6.02 -15.09
C MET A 1 -13.41 6.35 -15.86
N ILE A 2 -14.57 6.56 -15.21
CA ILE A 2 -15.86 6.84 -15.90
C ILE A 2 -15.76 7.96 -16.95
N LYS A 3 -15.10 9.09 -16.63
CA LYS A 3 -14.88 10.19 -17.60
C LYS A 3 -14.05 9.82 -18.84
N ARG A 4 -13.22 8.77 -18.77
CA ARG A 4 -12.42 8.24 -19.90
C ARG A 4 -13.15 7.12 -20.65
N GLY A 5 -14.34 6.72 -20.20
CA GLY A 5 -15.02 5.48 -20.60
C GLY A 5 -14.57 4.28 -19.77
N PHE A 6 -15.45 3.28 -19.64
CA PHE A 6 -15.07 2.02 -19.03
C PHE A 6 -14.10 1.24 -19.92
N TYR A 7 -13.21 0.51 -19.26
CA TYR A 7 -12.45 -0.54 -19.91
C TYR A 7 -13.40 -1.63 -20.41
N LYS A 8 -13.15 -2.06 -21.64
CA LYS A 8 -13.96 -3.04 -22.36
C LYS A 8 -13.03 -4.09 -22.98
N GLU A 9 -13.49 -5.32 -23.01
CA GLU A 9 -12.77 -6.43 -23.64
C GLU A 9 -13.70 -7.16 -24.61
N TYR A 10 -13.10 -7.86 -25.56
CA TYR A 10 -13.84 -8.81 -26.38
C TYR A 10 -14.07 -10.08 -25.56
N ILE A 11 -15.34 -10.36 -25.29
CA ILE A 11 -15.78 -11.58 -24.60
C ILE A 11 -16.42 -12.49 -25.65
N THR A 12 -15.90 -13.70 -25.78
CA THR A 12 -16.48 -14.71 -26.66
C THR A 12 -17.78 -15.23 -26.03
N ARG A 13 -18.89 -15.02 -26.73
CA ARG A 13 -20.22 -15.54 -26.40
C ARG A 13 -20.50 -16.79 -27.22
N ASP A 14 -21.17 -17.77 -26.62
CA ASP A 14 -21.71 -18.97 -27.26
C ASP A 14 -23.21 -19.04 -26.90
N GLU A 15 -24.07 -18.64 -27.84
CA GLU A 15 -25.49 -18.39 -27.55
C GLU A 15 -26.43 -18.80 -28.70
N ASP A 16 -27.66 -19.18 -28.35
CA ASP A 16 -28.72 -19.53 -29.30
C ASP A 16 -29.54 -18.31 -29.70
N ILE A 17 -29.24 -17.78 -30.89
CA ILE A 17 -29.81 -16.53 -31.41
C ILE A 17 -30.62 -16.77 -32.69
N LYS A 18 -31.62 -15.92 -32.94
CA LYS A 18 -32.48 -16.01 -34.14
C LYS A 18 -31.81 -15.45 -35.40
N ASN A 19 -30.90 -14.50 -35.22
CA ASN A 19 -30.14 -13.86 -36.29
C ASN A 19 -28.71 -14.39 -36.27
N ILE A 20 -28.08 -14.57 -37.42
CA ILE A 20 -26.71 -15.06 -37.49
C ILE A 20 -25.74 -13.94 -37.05
N ARG A 21 -24.90 -14.22 -36.05
CA ARG A 21 -23.83 -13.33 -35.58
C ARG A 21 -22.54 -14.14 -35.42
N GLY A 22 -21.45 -13.72 -36.05
CA GLY A 22 -20.18 -14.44 -35.98
C GLY A 22 -20.25 -15.85 -36.60
N LYS A 23 -19.61 -16.83 -35.94
CA LYS A 23 -19.47 -18.20 -36.44
C LYS A 23 -20.59 -19.09 -35.92
N ILE A 24 -21.30 -19.78 -36.83
CA ILE A 24 -22.32 -20.76 -36.44
C ILE A 24 -21.64 -22.05 -35.95
N ASN A 25 -22.01 -22.51 -34.75
CA ASN A 25 -21.62 -23.81 -34.24
C ASN A 25 -22.70 -24.84 -34.63
N ILE A 26 -22.50 -25.46 -35.79
CA ILE A 26 -23.45 -26.42 -36.39
C ILE A 26 -23.64 -27.63 -35.46
N ASN A 27 -22.57 -28.10 -34.82
CA ASN A 27 -22.63 -29.26 -33.93
C ASN A 27 -23.53 -29.00 -32.72
N GLU A 28 -23.35 -27.88 -32.02
CA GLU A 28 -24.21 -27.52 -30.89
C GLU A 28 -25.64 -27.19 -31.32
N THR A 29 -25.82 -26.55 -32.47
CA THR A 29 -27.14 -26.26 -33.05
C THR A 29 -27.96 -27.54 -33.28
N ILE A 30 -27.32 -28.58 -33.83
CA ILE A 30 -27.97 -29.88 -34.08
C ILE A 30 -28.22 -30.60 -32.75
N LYS A 31 -27.22 -30.67 -31.86
CA LYS A 31 -27.33 -31.36 -30.56
C LYS A 31 -28.43 -30.78 -29.68
N ARG A 32 -28.54 -29.45 -29.62
CA ARG A 32 -29.53 -28.74 -28.80
C ARG A 32 -30.89 -28.57 -29.51
N GLN A 33 -31.01 -29.03 -30.76
CA GLN A 33 -32.20 -28.92 -31.60
C GLN A 33 -32.75 -27.48 -31.71
N THR A 34 -31.86 -26.48 -31.67
CA THR A 34 -32.26 -25.05 -31.59
C THR A 34 -32.97 -24.56 -32.84
N GLN A 35 -32.79 -25.25 -33.97
CA GLN A 35 -33.50 -25.02 -35.22
C GLN A 35 -35.02 -25.19 -35.10
N ILE A 36 -35.50 -26.07 -34.21
CA ILE A 36 -36.95 -26.26 -33.95
C ILE A 36 -37.57 -24.93 -33.50
N TYR A 37 -36.81 -24.14 -32.75
CA TYR A 37 -37.21 -22.83 -32.24
C TYR A 37 -36.74 -21.66 -33.13
N LYS A 38 -36.34 -21.96 -34.38
CA LYS A 38 -35.79 -20.99 -35.35
C LYS A 38 -34.60 -20.20 -34.78
N LYS A 39 -33.73 -20.88 -34.04
CA LYS A 39 -32.48 -20.33 -33.49
C LYS A 39 -31.28 -21.14 -34.00
N LEU A 40 -30.12 -20.52 -34.02
CA LEU A 40 -28.83 -21.13 -34.32
C LEU A 40 -27.86 -20.81 -33.18
N ASN A 41 -27.08 -21.80 -32.76
CA ASN A 41 -26.00 -21.60 -31.81
C ASN A 41 -24.85 -20.87 -32.52
N CYS A 42 -24.51 -19.67 -32.04
CA CYS A 42 -23.52 -18.80 -32.65
C CYS A 42 -22.43 -18.43 -31.64
N ILE A 43 -21.18 -18.52 -32.09
CA ILE A 43 -19.99 -18.09 -31.36
C ILE A 43 -19.51 -16.77 -31.95
N TYR A 44 -19.48 -15.71 -31.14
CA TYR A 44 -19.07 -14.38 -31.59
C TYR A 44 -18.39 -13.61 -30.46
N ASP A 45 -17.50 -12.68 -30.83
CA ASP A 45 -16.86 -11.79 -29.88
C ASP A 45 -17.67 -10.52 -29.70
N GLU A 46 -17.99 -10.20 -28.45
CA GLU A 46 -18.72 -9.00 -28.06
C GLU A 46 -17.82 -8.05 -27.30
N PHE A 47 -17.78 -6.80 -27.74
CA PHE A 47 -17.03 -5.75 -27.04
C PHE A 47 -17.85 -5.23 -25.86
N SER A 48 -17.58 -5.77 -24.67
CA SER A 48 -18.41 -5.59 -23.47
C SER A 48 -17.67 -4.84 -22.37
N GLU A 49 -18.41 -4.08 -21.58
CA GLU A 49 -17.96 -3.51 -20.30
C GLU A 49 -18.20 -4.41 -19.10
N ASP A 50 -18.88 -5.54 -19.28
CA ASP A 50 -19.07 -6.58 -18.27
C ASP A 50 -17.79 -7.42 -18.11
N VAL A 51 -16.72 -6.75 -17.68
CA VAL A 51 -15.40 -7.32 -17.45
C VAL A 51 -15.08 -7.28 -15.96
N LEU A 52 -14.20 -8.21 -15.54
CA LEU A 52 -13.85 -8.43 -14.14
C LEU A 52 -13.55 -7.14 -13.36
N PHE A 53 -12.80 -6.21 -13.97
CA PHE A 53 -12.47 -4.92 -13.38
C PHE A 53 -13.71 -4.10 -12.97
N ASN A 54 -14.69 -3.99 -13.88
CA ASN A 54 -15.89 -3.21 -13.62
C ASN A 54 -16.81 -3.94 -12.65
N SER A 55 -16.89 -5.28 -12.73
CA SER A 55 -17.66 -6.10 -11.80
C SER A 55 -17.15 -5.98 -10.36
N ILE A 56 -15.82 -5.98 -10.16
CA ILE A 56 -15.21 -5.75 -8.84
C ILE A 56 -15.63 -4.40 -8.29
N ILE A 57 -15.50 -3.33 -9.10
CA ILE A 57 -15.84 -1.97 -8.67
C ILE A 57 -17.32 -1.86 -8.32
N LYS A 58 -18.21 -2.41 -9.16
CA LYS A 58 -19.66 -2.44 -8.90
C LYS A 58 -19.96 -3.17 -7.60
N SER A 59 -19.37 -4.33 -7.38
CA SER A 59 -19.55 -5.11 -6.15
C SER A 59 -19.06 -4.36 -4.90
N THR A 60 -17.89 -3.73 -4.95
CA THR A 60 -17.37 -2.92 -3.84
C THR A 60 -18.31 -1.76 -3.53
N ILE A 61 -18.80 -1.03 -4.55
CA ILE A 61 -19.77 0.07 -4.35
C ILE A 61 -21.03 -0.46 -3.67
N ASN A 62 -21.56 -1.59 -4.12
CA ASN A 62 -22.75 -2.20 -3.54
C ASN A 62 -22.54 -2.61 -2.08
N ASN A 63 -21.38 -3.15 -1.73
CA ASN A 63 -21.02 -3.48 -0.34
C ASN A 63 -20.95 -2.22 0.54
N LEU A 64 -20.24 -1.19 0.10
CA LEU A 64 -20.11 0.07 0.83
C LEU A 64 -21.48 0.73 1.11
N ILE A 65 -22.39 0.71 0.14
CA ILE A 65 -23.74 1.27 0.31
C ILE A 65 -24.52 0.52 1.41
N ARG A 66 -24.24 -0.76 1.66
CA ARG A 66 -24.91 -1.55 2.71
C ARG A 66 -24.39 -1.22 4.11
N ILE A 67 -23.20 -0.62 4.24
CA ILE A 67 -22.66 -0.20 5.54
C ILE A 67 -23.58 0.86 6.16
N LYS A 68 -24.00 0.63 7.41
CA LYS A 68 -24.95 1.49 8.13
C LYS A 68 -24.35 2.84 8.51
N ASP A 69 -23.10 2.84 8.98
CA ASP A 69 -22.41 4.04 9.49
C ASP A 69 -21.69 4.86 8.41
N LEU A 70 -21.87 4.52 7.13
CA LEU A 70 -21.29 5.30 6.05
C LEU A 70 -21.95 6.68 5.98
N ASN A 71 -21.12 7.72 5.85
CA ASN A 71 -21.56 9.10 5.69
C ASN A 71 -22.65 9.23 4.61
N LYS A 72 -23.79 9.85 4.96
CA LYS A 72 -24.97 9.97 4.09
C LYS A 72 -24.68 10.63 2.74
N LYS A 73 -23.83 11.66 2.70
CA LYS A 73 -23.44 12.35 1.46
C LYS A 73 -22.68 11.40 0.54
N LEU A 74 -21.69 10.70 1.11
CA LEU A 74 -20.84 9.74 0.41
C LEU A 74 -21.68 8.56 -0.14
N LYS A 75 -22.61 8.04 0.68
CA LYS A 75 -23.58 7.02 0.27
C LYS A 75 -24.48 7.50 -0.88
N GLY A 76 -24.90 8.76 -0.87
CA GLY A 76 -25.65 9.37 -1.97
C GLY A 76 -24.83 9.49 -3.26
N GLU A 77 -23.55 9.84 -3.17
CA GLU A 77 -22.63 9.89 -4.30
C GLU A 77 -22.37 8.49 -4.89
N LEU A 78 -22.16 7.47 -4.04
CA LEU A 78 -22.00 6.08 -4.48
C LEU A 78 -23.26 5.54 -5.19
N ASN A 79 -24.46 5.83 -4.66
CA ASN A 79 -25.71 5.46 -5.33
C ASN A 79 -25.91 6.12 -6.70
N LYS A 80 -25.36 7.31 -6.93
CA LYS A 80 -25.38 7.91 -8.28
C LYS A 80 -24.42 7.19 -9.22
N LEU A 81 -23.31 6.68 -8.68
CA LEU A 81 -22.32 5.96 -9.49
C LEU A 81 -22.83 4.60 -9.97
N THR A 82 -23.69 3.91 -9.22
CA THR A 82 -24.23 2.60 -9.61
C THR A 82 -24.97 2.63 -10.94
N LEU A 83 -25.63 3.76 -11.27
CA LEU A 83 -26.33 3.97 -12.55
C LEU A 83 -25.40 3.83 -13.77
N PHE A 84 -24.11 4.13 -13.62
CA PHE A 84 -23.17 3.92 -14.73
C PHE A 84 -22.88 2.44 -14.96
N PHE A 85 -23.08 1.57 -13.97
CA PHE A 85 -22.73 0.15 -14.02
C PHE A 85 -23.95 -0.76 -14.31
N ASP A 86 -25.02 -0.23 -14.92
CA ASP A 86 -26.25 -0.99 -15.16
C ASP A 86 -26.03 -2.27 -15.99
N PHE A 87 -25.12 -2.22 -16.97
CA PHE A 87 -24.78 -3.35 -17.84
C PHE A 87 -23.64 -4.24 -17.33
N VAL A 88 -23.16 -4.01 -16.11
CA VAL A 88 -22.07 -4.78 -15.50
C VAL A 88 -22.64 -5.72 -14.45
N ALA A 89 -22.27 -6.99 -14.46
CA ALA A 89 -22.71 -7.94 -13.45
C ALA A 89 -21.99 -7.69 -12.11
N SER A 90 -22.72 -7.83 -11.01
CA SER A 90 -22.12 -7.91 -9.68
C SER A 90 -21.62 -9.34 -9.45
N ILE A 91 -20.50 -9.45 -8.75
CA ILE A 91 -19.88 -10.71 -8.33
C ILE A 91 -19.64 -10.76 -6.83
N ASP A 92 -19.50 -11.96 -6.28
CA ASP A 92 -19.03 -12.13 -4.90
C ASP A 92 -17.52 -11.87 -4.84
N LEU A 93 -17.12 -10.90 -4.02
CA LEU A 93 -15.71 -10.56 -3.85
C LEU A 93 -15.01 -11.63 -3.01
N SER A 94 -13.81 -12.01 -3.45
CA SER A 94 -12.92 -12.92 -2.73
C SER A 94 -11.48 -12.65 -3.10
N GLN A 95 -10.51 -13.07 -2.28
CA GLN A 95 -9.09 -12.90 -2.61
C GLN A 95 -8.72 -13.57 -3.95
N ARG A 96 -9.40 -14.66 -4.31
CA ARG A 96 -9.26 -15.33 -5.61
C ARG A 96 -9.70 -14.45 -6.78
N VAL A 97 -10.76 -13.65 -6.62
CA VAL A 97 -11.22 -12.73 -7.67
C VAL A 97 -10.16 -11.69 -8.00
N PHE A 98 -9.50 -11.12 -6.99
CA PHE A 98 -8.42 -10.15 -7.20
C PHE A 98 -7.17 -10.79 -7.83
N SER A 99 -6.85 -12.04 -7.51
CA SER A 99 -5.67 -12.72 -8.08
C SER A 99 -5.82 -13.13 -9.56
N LEU A 100 -7.04 -13.15 -10.10
CA LEU A 100 -7.30 -13.42 -11.52
C LEU A 100 -7.02 -12.21 -12.43
N ILE A 101 -6.74 -11.04 -11.85
CA ILE A 101 -6.55 -9.81 -12.61
C ILE A 101 -5.22 -9.81 -13.37
N LEU A 102 -5.30 -9.62 -14.68
CA LEU A 102 -4.14 -9.49 -15.56
C LEU A 102 -3.94 -8.04 -15.99
N TRP A 103 -2.80 -7.47 -15.63
CA TRP A 103 -2.46 -6.09 -15.96
C TRP A 103 -1.82 -5.98 -17.35
N ASN A 104 -2.29 -5.03 -18.14
CA ASN A 104 -1.77 -4.67 -19.45
C ASN A 104 -1.77 -3.12 -19.61
N ARG A 105 -1.19 -2.61 -20.71
CA ARG A 105 -1.10 -1.16 -20.95
C ARG A 105 -2.45 -0.46 -21.01
N ASN A 106 -3.50 -1.15 -21.46
CA ASN A 106 -4.84 -0.58 -21.65
C ASN A 106 -5.61 -0.46 -20.33
N ASN A 107 -5.40 -1.41 -19.40
CA ASN A 107 -6.10 -1.44 -18.11
C ASN A 107 -5.27 -0.89 -16.93
N GLN A 108 -4.01 -0.49 -17.14
CA GLN A 108 -3.12 -0.01 -16.08
C GLN A 108 -3.70 1.14 -15.25
N HIS A 109 -4.53 1.98 -15.85
CA HIS A 109 -5.18 3.10 -15.17
C HIS A 109 -6.26 2.68 -14.15
N TYR A 110 -6.70 1.42 -14.16
CA TYR A 110 -7.59 0.83 -13.15
C TYR A 110 -6.83 0.37 -11.90
N LYS A 111 -5.50 0.27 -11.94
CA LYS A 111 -4.71 -0.33 -10.87
C LYS A 111 -4.96 0.31 -9.50
N LEU A 112 -5.00 1.64 -9.46
CA LEU A 112 -5.27 2.35 -8.20
C LEU A 112 -6.66 2.01 -7.64
N ILE A 113 -7.70 2.05 -8.48
CA ILE A 113 -9.07 1.84 -7.98
C ILE A 113 -9.30 0.38 -7.58
N ILE A 114 -8.74 -0.58 -8.31
CA ILE A 114 -8.80 -1.99 -7.94
C ILE A 114 -8.05 -2.26 -6.64
N ASN A 115 -6.86 -1.69 -6.46
CA ASN A 115 -6.13 -1.83 -5.20
C ASN A 115 -6.93 -1.23 -4.02
N ILE A 116 -7.67 -0.14 -4.24
CA ILE A 116 -8.57 0.43 -3.23
C ILE A 116 -9.75 -0.53 -2.96
N CYS A 117 -10.35 -1.11 -3.99
CA CYS A 117 -11.41 -2.12 -3.84
C CYS A 117 -10.93 -3.35 -3.05
N GLU A 118 -9.73 -3.85 -3.35
CA GLU A 118 -9.10 -4.97 -2.64
C GLU A 118 -8.81 -4.60 -1.19
N LEU A 119 -8.28 -3.40 -0.94
CA LEU A 119 -8.08 -2.90 0.42
C LEU A 119 -9.41 -2.90 1.17
N ILE A 120 -10.45 -2.24 0.64
CA ILE A 120 -11.78 -2.15 1.25
C ILE A 120 -12.35 -3.54 1.54
N PHE A 121 -12.24 -4.48 0.60
CA PHE A 121 -12.68 -5.86 0.81
C PHE A 121 -11.96 -6.51 2.00
N ASN A 122 -10.64 -6.32 2.12
CA ASN A 122 -9.86 -6.80 3.25
C ASN A 122 -10.23 -6.09 4.57
N LEU A 123 -10.72 -4.83 4.52
CA LEU A 123 -11.22 -4.08 5.69
C LEU A 123 -12.61 -4.56 6.16
N GLU A 124 -13.46 -5.04 5.24
CA GLU A 124 -14.88 -5.36 5.49
C GLU A 124 -15.10 -6.67 6.27
N LEU A 125 -14.06 -7.49 6.51
CA LEU A 125 -14.19 -8.77 7.20
C LEU A 125 -14.70 -8.58 8.66
N PRO A 126 -15.90 -9.10 9.01
CA PRO A 126 -16.43 -9.02 10.36
C PRO A 126 -15.58 -9.82 11.35
N ASP A 127 -15.41 -9.29 12.55
CA ASP A 127 -14.92 -10.06 13.70
C ASP A 127 -16.08 -10.91 14.23
N GLU A 128 -15.88 -12.22 14.42
CA GLU A 128 -16.90 -13.12 14.98
C GLU A 128 -17.25 -12.80 16.45
N SER A 129 -16.53 -11.86 17.08
CA SER A 129 -16.53 -11.69 18.53
C SER A 129 -17.39 -10.54 19.08
N LYS A 130 -17.98 -9.65 18.26
CA LYS A 130 -18.89 -8.59 18.75
C LYS A 130 -19.96 -8.23 17.72
N ASP A 131 -21.14 -7.85 18.22
CA ASP A 131 -22.37 -7.45 17.49
C ASP A 131 -22.15 -6.40 16.38
N GLY A 132 -21.57 -6.81 15.25
CA GLY A 132 -21.65 -6.11 13.95
C GLY A 132 -21.01 -4.73 13.84
N GLU A 133 -20.47 -4.13 14.90
CA GLU A 133 -19.77 -2.83 14.85
C GLU A 133 -18.26 -3.03 14.66
N ILE A 134 -17.79 -2.89 13.43
CA ILE A 134 -16.36 -2.88 13.10
C ILE A 134 -15.81 -1.47 13.32
N ASN A 135 -14.94 -1.28 14.32
CA ASN A 135 -14.25 -0.01 14.53
C ASN A 135 -12.92 0.04 13.74
N PHE A 136 -12.64 1.15 13.07
CA PHE A 136 -11.38 1.40 12.36
C PHE A 136 -10.13 1.26 13.25
N LYS A 137 -10.24 1.54 14.57
CA LYS A 137 -9.14 1.30 15.52
C LYS A 137 -8.81 -0.18 15.70
N ASP A 138 -9.82 -1.05 15.67
CA ASP A 138 -9.61 -2.49 15.75
C ASP A 138 -8.97 -3.02 14.46
N PHE A 139 -9.27 -2.41 13.31
CA PHE A 139 -8.56 -2.69 12.05
C PHE A 139 -7.06 -2.36 12.15
N ILE A 140 -6.71 -1.16 12.60
CA ILE A 140 -5.29 -0.75 12.72
C ILE A 140 -4.52 -1.74 13.60
N LYS A 141 -5.12 -2.17 14.71
CA LYS A 141 -4.50 -3.10 15.63
C LYS A 141 -4.36 -4.50 15.04
N ARG A 142 -5.36 -4.98 14.29
CA ARG A 142 -5.33 -6.30 13.63
C ARG A 142 -4.30 -6.36 12.49
N HIS A 143 -4.08 -5.25 11.80
CA HIS A 143 -3.20 -5.16 10.63
C HIS A 143 -1.98 -4.25 10.86
N GLU A 144 -1.49 -4.20 12.10
CA GLU A 144 -0.42 -3.30 12.50
C GLU A 144 0.84 -3.49 11.63
N LYS A 145 1.17 -4.73 11.26
CA LYS A 145 2.34 -5.05 10.43
C LYS A 145 2.18 -4.54 9.00
N GLU A 146 1.01 -4.76 8.40
CA GLU A 146 0.72 -4.34 7.04
C GLU A 146 0.68 -2.82 6.94
N ILE A 147 0.13 -2.14 7.95
CA ILE A 147 0.08 -0.68 8.00
C ILE A 147 1.46 -0.09 8.29
N ALA A 148 2.27 -0.70 9.15
CA ALA A 148 3.66 -0.32 9.34
C ALA A 148 4.43 -0.42 8.01
N THR A 149 4.26 -1.52 7.28
CA THR A 149 4.86 -1.72 5.95
C THR A 149 4.35 -0.69 4.93
N LEU A 150 3.07 -0.32 4.99
CA LEU A 150 2.50 0.73 4.14
C LEU A 150 3.12 2.09 4.45
N PHE A 151 3.28 2.43 5.72
CA PHE A 151 3.89 3.68 6.17
C PHE A 151 5.36 3.76 5.75
N GLU A 152 6.13 2.70 5.99
CA GLU A 152 7.51 2.55 5.54
C GLU A 152 7.64 2.79 4.03
N ASN A 153 6.80 2.12 3.23
CA ASN A 153 6.80 2.26 1.79
C ASN A 153 6.33 3.63 1.32
N PHE A 154 5.39 4.27 2.04
CA PHE A 154 4.98 5.64 1.76
C PHE A 154 6.15 6.61 1.92
N VAL A 155 6.84 6.58 3.07
CA VAL A 155 7.98 7.47 3.35
C VAL A 155 9.11 7.22 2.36
N PHE A 156 9.44 5.95 2.10
CA PHE A 156 10.45 5.57 1.12
C PHE A 156 10.15 6.10 -0.29
N ASN A 157 8.94 5.82 -0.80
CA ASN A 157 8.56 6.23 -2.15
C ASN A 157 8.41 7.75 -2.26
N TYR A 158 8.01 8.44 -1.20
CA TYR A 158 8.00 9.90 -1.14
C TYR A 158 9.41 10.45 -1.39
N TYR A 159 10.40 10.04 -0.58
CA TYR A 159 11.77 10.54 -0.75
C TYR A 159 12.36 10.15 -2.11
N LYS A 160 12.16 8.91 -2.54
CA LYS A 160 12.65 8.44 -3.85
C LYS A 160 12.07 9.22 -5.03
N LYS A 161 10.83 9.68 -4.93
CA LYS A 161 10.15 10.42 -5.99
C LYS A 161 10.47 11.91 -5.98
N GLU A 162 10.40 12.55 -4.81
CA GLU A 162 10.52 14.00 -4.66
C GLU A 162 12.00 14.44 -4.67
N PHE A 163 12.92 13.64 -4.13
CA PHE A 163 14.32 14.01 -3.93
C PHE A 163 15.27 13.23 -4.84
N LYS A 164 15.21 13.51 -6.16
CA LYS A 164 16.03 12.81 -7.15
C LYS A 164 17.55 13.01 -6.98
N TYR A 165 17.95 14.12 -6.37
CA TYR A 165 19.34 14.45 -6.06
C TYR A 165 19.89 13.68 -4.85
N LEU A 166 19.02 13.15 -3.98
CA LEU A 166 19.43 12.25 -2.90
C LEU A 166 19.52 10.82 -3.41
N LYS A 167 20.39 10.03 -2.79
CA LYS A 167 20.39 8.57 -2.93
C LYS A 167 19.48 8.00 -1.84
N VAL A 168 18.37 7.40 -2.28
CA VAL A 168 17.32 6.86 -1.43
C VAL A 168 17.23 5.36 -1.65
N TYR A 169 17.49 4.56 -0.62
CA TYR A 169 17.60 3.11 -0.73
C TYR A 169 17.29 2.41 0.61
N LYS A 170 17.22 1.07 0.59
CA LYS A 170 16.91 0.21 1.76
C LYS A 170 18.01 -0.85 1.96
N PRO A 171 19.22 -0.47 2.40
CA PRO A 171 20.31 -1.42 2.54
C PRO A 171 20.11 -2.38 3.72
N HIS A 172 20.84 -3.50 3.63
CA HIS A 172 21.23 -4.29 4.78
C HIS A 172 22.55 -3.71 5.31
N ILE A 173 22.61 -3.40 6.59
CA ILE A 173 23.85 -2.98 7.25
C ILE A 173 24.50 -4.25 7.82
N GLU A 174 25.78 -4.43 7.55
CA GLU A 174 26.56 -5.55 8.09
C GLU A 174 27.06 -5.21 9.50
N TRP A 175 27.24 -6.22 10.34
CA TRP A 175 27.85 -6.02 11.64
C TRP A 175 29.32 -5.66 11.46
N ASN A 176 29.76 -4.57 12.10
CA ASN A 176 31.16 -4.17 12.14
C ASN A 176 31.90 -5.11 13.11
N LEU A 177 32.32 -6.26 12.61
CA LEU A 177 33.06 -7.26 13.37
C LEU A 177 34.56 -6.95 13.33
N ASP A 178 35.26 -7.25 14.42
CA ASP A 178 36.73 -7.23 14.36
C ASP A 178 37.23 -8.24 13.33
N TRP A 179 38.34 -7.88 12.64
CA TRP A 179 38.99 -8.70 11.61
C TRP A 179 39.24 -10.17 11.99
N LYS A 180 39.38 -10.45 13.29
CA LYS A 180 39.58 -11.80 13.81
C LYS A 180 38.34 -12.70 13.69
N TYR A 181 37.16 -12.09 13.62
CA TYR A 181 35.87 -12.78 13.62
C TYR A 181 35.13 -12.69 12.29
N GLU A 182 35.54 -11.81 11.35
CA GLU A 182 34.88 -11.63 10.04
C GLU A 182 34.70 -12.92 9.23
N ASN A 183 35.70 -13.82 9.26
CA ASN A 183 35.72 -15.06 8.47
C ASN A 183 35.11 -16.27 9.19
N ASN A 184 34.31 -16.07 10.24
CA ASN A 184 33.67 -17.17 10.95
C ASN A 184 32.41 -17.65 10.23
N SER A 185 32.30 -18.96 9.97
CA SER A 185 31.12 -19.59 9.34
C SER A 185 29.83 -19.38 10.11
N ASP A 186 29.93 -19.16 11.42
CA ASP A 186 28.77 -18.94 12.30
C ASP A 186 28.21 -17.51 12.24
N ASN A 187 28.88 -16.59 11.53
CA ASN A 187 28.42 -15.20 11.37
C ASN A 187 27.05 -15.10 10.67
N ASN A 188 26.64 -16.13 9.94
CA ASN A 188 25.29 -16.23 9.36
C ASN A 188 24.16 -16.30 10.42
N LEU A 189 24.50 -16.57 11.69
CA LEU A 189 23.55 -16.55 12.81
C LEU A 189 23.32 -15.14 13.34
N LEU A 190 24.14 -14.15 12.96
CA LEU A 190 23.92 -12.77 13.35
C LEU A 190 22.65 -12.23 12.68
N PRO A 191 21.80 -11.49 13.42
CA PRO A 191 20.58 -10.95 12.86
C PRO A 191 20.91 -9.92 11.79
N THR A 192 20.31 -10.05 10.60
CA THR A 192 20.51 -9.08 9.52
C THR A 192 19.87 -7.74 9.87
N MET A 193 20.66 -6.66 9.85
CA MET A 193 20.14 -5.31 10.08
C MET A 193 19.51 -4.75 8.81
N ARG A 194 18.18 -4.79 8.73
CA ARG A 194 17.38 -4.27 7.61
C ARG A 194 16.91 -2.86 7.92
N THR A 195 17.41 -1.89 7.19
CA THR A 195 16.93 -0.50 7.32
C THR A 195 15.68 -0.26 6.51
N ASP A 196 14.81 0.63 7.02
CA ASP A 196 13.58 1.03 6.35
C ASP A 196 13.86 2.02 5.22
N ILE A 197 14.58 3.12 5.51
CA ILE A 197 15.02 4.12 4.53
C ILE A 197 16.42 4.62 4.90
N VAL A 198 17.31 4.71 3.93
CA VAL A 198 18.55 5.47 4.03
C VAL A 198 18.55 6.60 3.00
N LEU A 199 18.86 7.81 3.46
CA LEU A 199 19.07 8.98 2.63
C LEU A 199 20.55 9.38 2.67
N GLU A 200 21.15 9.56 1.50
CA GLU A 200 22.52 10.04 1.33
C GLU A 200 22.58 11.19 0.34
N ASN A 201 23.48 12.13 0.58
CA ASN A 201 23.80 13.16 -0.39
C ASN A 201 24.77 12.60 -1.46
N LYS A 202 24.41 12.70 -2.74
CA LYS A 202 25.18 12.12 -3.85
C LYS A 202 26.43 12.91 -4.22
N ASP A 203 26.42 14.21 -3.95
CA ASP A 203 27.30 15.18 -4.63
C ASP A 203 28.24 15.94 -3.67
N LEU A 204 28.27 15.56 -2.38
CA LEU A 204 29.17 16.20 -1.41
C LEU A 204 30.54 15.51 -1.38
N GLU A 205 31.59 16.31 -1.21
CA GLU A 205 32.92 15.80 -0.87
C GLU A 205 32.85 14.93 0.39
N SER A 206 33.69 13.89 0.47
CA SER A 206 33.67 12.87 1.53
C SER A 206 33.67 13.45 2.95
N THR A 207 34.27 14.63 3.16
CA THR A 207 34.34 15.33 4.44
C THR A 207 33.02 15.97 4.90
N ASN A 208 32.09 16.26 3.98
CA ASN A 208 30.76 16.83 4.29
C ASN A 208 29.61 15.87 3.95
N ALA A 209 29.92 14.68 3.45
CA ALA A 209 28.92 13.69 3.12
C ALA A 209 28.12 13.31 4.37
N LYS A 210 26.80 13.27 4.24
CA LYS A 210 25.87 12.94 5.32
C LYS A 210 25.00 11.76 4.93
N GLN A 211 24.78 10.87 5.89
CA GLN A 211 23.83 9.77 5.79
C GLN A 211 22.79 9.91 6.90
N LEU A 212 21.51 9.77 6.55
CA LEU A 212 20.43 9.65 7.50
C LEU A 212 19.79 8.27 7.36
N VAL A 213 19.94 7.45 8.38
CA VAL A 213 19.21 6.18 8.54
C VAL A 213 17.89 6.50 9.22
N ILE A 214 16.77 6.16 8.58
CA ILE A 214 15.42 6.38 9.11
C ILE A 214 14.80 5.01 9.35
N ASP A 215 14.33 4.80 10.57
CA ASP A 215 13.50 3.67 10.97
C ASP A 215 12.08 4.18 11.25
N THR A 216 11.11 3.64 10.54
CA THR A 216 9.71 4.08 10.56
C THR A 216 8.89 3.19 11.45
N LYS A 217 8.03 3.81 12.25
CA LYS A 217 7.21 3.10 13.22
C LYS A 217 5.76 3.54 13.14
N PHE A 218 4.86 2.56 13.17
CA PHE A 218 3.43 2.78 13.18
C PHE A 218 2.86 2.06 14.42
N TYR A 219 2.53 2.83 15.46
CA TYR A 219 1.94 2.30 16.68
C TYR A 219 0.65 3.04 17.02
N SER A 220 -0.23 2.40 17.79
CA SER A 220 -1.39 3.06 18.38
C SER A 220 -1.04 4.08 19.48
N SER A 221 0.14 3.96 20.09
CA SER A 221 0.71 4.89 21.08
C SER A 221 2.22 5.02 20.89
N ILE A 222 2.73 6.25 20.75
CA ILE A 222 4.15 6.51 20.48
C ILE A 222 5.00 6.41 21.76
N LEU A 223 4.40 6.72 22.92
CA LEU A 223 5.02 6.69 24.23
C LEU A 223 4.51 5.49 25.03
N SER A 224 5.42 4.78 25.71
CA SER A 224 5.04 3.79 26.71
C SER A 224 4.75 4.50 28.04
N THR A 225 3.57 4.26 28.61
CA THR A 225 3.20 4.78 29.92
C THR A 225 3.48 3.70 30.97
N TYR A 226 4.56 3.86 31.74
CA TYR A 226 4.82 3.04 32.92
C TYR A 226 4.98 3.97 34.12
N TYR A 227 4.12 3.82 35.14
CA TYR A 227 4.14 4.61 36.38
C TYR A 227 4.37 6.12 36.15
N GLU A 228 3.42 6.77 35.46
CA GLU A 228 3.36 8.23 35.26
C GLU A 228 4.52 8.87 34.45
N LYS A 229 5.49 8.09 33.95
CA LYS A 229 6.53 8.56 33.03
C LYS A 229 6.30 8.01 31.63
N SER A 230 6.12 8.91 30.67
CA SER A 230 6.11 8.58 29.25
C SER A 230 7.55 8.43 28.76
N SER A 231 7.93 7.24 28.30
CA SER A 231 9.25 6.99 27.74
C SER A 231 9.18 6.50 26.29
N LEU A 232 10.24 6.78 25.54
CA LEU A 232 10.40 6.24 24.19
C LEU A 232 10.58 4.73 24.25
N ASN A 233 10.14 4.03 23.20
CA ASN A 233 10.38 2.61 23.10
C ASN A 233 11.89 2.34 22.96
N SER A 234 12.48 1.75 23.99
CA SER A 234 13.91 1.46 24.07
C SER A 234 14.37 0.50 22.97
N GLY A 235 13.53 -0.44 22.55
CA GLY A 235 13.84 -1.37 21.46
C GLY A 235 14.10 -0.66 20.14
N ASN A 236 13.27 0.33 19.80
CA ASN A 236 13.46 1.15 18.60
C ASN A 236 14.73 2.00 18.69
N LEU A 237 14.98 2.58 19.86
CA LEU A 237 16.19 3.37 20.10
C LEU A 237 17.46 2.52 19.96
N TYR A 238 17.47 1.31 20.51
CA TYR A 238 18.60 0.39 20.37
C TYR A 238 18.79 -0.08 18.93
N GLN A 239 17.69 -0.31 18.21
CA GLN A 239 17.72 -0.69 16.80
C GLN A 239 18.38 0.41 15.96
N ILE A 240 17.89 1.65 16.03
CA ILE A 240 18.46 2.75 15.25
C ILE A 240 19.90 3.06 15.66
N TYR A 241 20.21 2.97 16.95
CA TYR A 241 21.57 3.16 17.45
C TYR A 241 22.53 2.09 16.93
N SER A 242 22.08 0.84 16.82
CA SER A 242 22.86 -0.24 16.21
C SER A 242 23.12 0.03 14.72
N TYR A 243 22.12 0.55 14.00
CA TYR A 243 22.28 0.86 12.57
C TYR A 243 23.30 1.97 12.33
N VAL A 244 23.24 3.06 13.08
CA VAL A 244 24.19 4.18 12.88
C VAL A 244 25.62 3.79 13.25
N ASN A 245 25.81 3.00 14.33
CA ASN A 245 27.14 2.57 14.77
C ASN A 245 27.80 1.54 13.83
N ASN A 246 27.01 0.76 13.09
CA ASN A 246 27.51 -0.25 12.15
C ASN A 246 27.52 0.25 10.70
N SER A 247 27.12 1.49 10.44
CA SER A 247 27.17 2.03 9.08
C SER A 247 28.63 2.20 8.63
N SER A 248 28.94 1.67 7.44
CA SER A 248 30.25 1.81 6.81
C SER A 248 30.43 3.15 6.06
N PHE A 249 29.49 4.07 6.21
CA PHE A 249 29.53 5.37 5.56
C PHE A 249 30.64 6.24 6.15
N SER A 250 31.50 6.80 5.29
CA SER A 250 32.71 7.52 5.72
C SER A 250 32.46 8.93 6.26
N GLY A 251 31.27 9.48 6.04
CA GLY A 251 30.90 10.83 6.47
C GLY A 251 30.10 10.84 7.78
N GLU A 252 29.36 11.92 8.02
CA GLU A 252 28.52 12.03 9.22
C GLU A 252 27.29 11.13 9.10
N VAL A 253 27.15 10.17 10.02
CA VAL A 253 25.99 9.27 10.09
C VAL A 253 25.03 9.75 11.18
N ARG A 254 23.77 9.94 10.80
CA ARG A 254 22.66 10.32 11.67
C ARG A 254 21.56 9.26 11.64
N GLY A 255 20.85 9.14 12.75
CA GLY A 255 19.71 8.24 12.89
C GLY A 255 18.40 9.01 13.03
N MET A 256 17.29 8.40 12.65
CA MET A 256 15.96 8.94 12.90
C MET A 256 14.96 7.83 13.20
N LEU A 257 14.19 8.02 14.26
CA LEU A 257 12.92 7.33 14.47
C LEU A 257 11.79 8.22 13.99
N LEU A 258 11.07 7.77 12.97
CA LEU A 258 9.93 8.50 12.40
C LEU A 258 8.63 7.76 12.74
N TYR A 259 7.82 8.36 13.61
CA TYR A 259 6.56 7.78 14.06
C TYR A 259 5.37 8.36 13.29
N ALA A 260 4.49 7.51 12.77
CA ALA A 260 3.18 7.95 12.31
C ALA A 260 2.32 8.38 13.50
N ALA A 261 1.76 9.59 13.46
CA ALA A 261 0.91 10.13 14.53
C ALA A 261 -0.43 10.65 13.99
N LEU A 262 -1.46 10.67 14.84
CA LEU A 262 -2.78 11.26 14.52
C LEU A 262 -3.04 12.59 15.26
N GLY A 263 -1.99 13.20 15.81
CA GLY A 263 -2.05 14.47 16.53
C GLY A 263 -0.91 14.67 17.53
N GLU A 264 -0.25 13.59 17.97
CA GLU A 264 0.94 13.69 18.83
C GLU A 264 2.12 14.30 18.05
N GLU A 265 2.68 15.37 18.59
CA GLU A 265 3.84 16.05 18.03
C GLU A 265 5.06 15.79 18.91
N ILE A 266 6.04 15.08 18.35
CA ILE A 266 7.36 14.90 18.96
C ILE A 266 8.37 15.42 17.96
N ASP A 267 9.24 16.29 18.43
CA ASP A 267 10.40 16.78 17.69
C ASP A 267 11.57 16.90 18.66
N LEU A 268 12.37 15.85 18.73
CA LEU A 268 13.50 15.75 19.64
C LEU A 268 14.76 15.32 18.88
N ASP A 269 15.90 15.76 19.37
CA ASP A 269 17.21 15.29 18.93
C ASP A 269 18.09 14.97 20.14
N TYR A 270 18.84 13.89 20.02
CA TYR A 270 19.77 13.43 21.03
C TYR A 270 21.13 13.16 20.39
N LYS A 271 22.20 13.67 20.99
CA LYS A 271 23.55 13.27 20.65
C LYS A 271 23.94 12.04 21.48
N LEU A 272 23.99 10.88 20.85
CA LEU A 272 24.37 9.61 21.47
C LEU A 272 25.71 9.15 20.90
N GLY A 273 26.78 9.25 21.69
CA GLY A 273 28.14 9.06 21.20
C GLY A 273 28.51 10.11 20.15
N GLU A 274 28.93 9.65 18.97
CA GLU A 274 29.27 10.51 17.83
C GLU A 274 28.07 10.81 16.92
N HIS A 275 26.94 10.12 17.12
CA HIS A 275 25.78 10.21 16.24
C HIS A 275 24.68 11.11 16.81
N ILE A 276 23.99 11.81 15.91
CA ILE A 276 22.75 12.51 16.23
C ILE A 276 21.59 11.58 15.88
N ILE A 277 20.71 11.32 16.86
CA ILE A 277 19.48 10.56 16.68
C ILE A 277 18.29 11.50 16.83
N TYR A 278 17.51 11.63 15.76
CA TYR A 278 16.26 12.37 15.73
C TYR A 278 15.09 11.48 16.09
N ILE A 279 14.12 12.05 16.79
CA ILE A 279 12.87 11.39 17.12
C ILE A 279 11.76 12.35 16.73
N LYS A 280 11.10 12.02 15.63
CA LYS A 280 10.09 12.89 15.02
C LYS A 280 8.80 12.14 14.80
N THR A 281 7.68 12.84 14.95
CA THR A 281 6.40 12.35 14.45
C THR A 281 6.06 12.98 13.10
N LEU A 282 5.34 12.21 12.29
CA LEU A 282 4.64 12.67 11.10
C LEU A 282 3.15 12.62 11.39
N ASN A 283 2.54 13.78 11.66
CA ASN A 283 1.11 13.88 11.86
C ASN A 283 0.37 13.61 10.54
N LEU A 284 -0.38 12.52 10.47
CA LEU A 284 -1.18 12.10 9.32
C LEU A 284 -2.63 12.64 9.36
N ASN A 285 -3.02 13.28 10.46
CA ASN A 285 -4.36 13.86 10.65
C ASN A 285 -4.41 15.35 10.21
N GLN A 286 -3.56 15.73 9.26
CA GLN A 286 -3.51 17.08 8.70
C GLN A 286 -3.56 17.01 7.17
N ASP A 287 -3.62 18.16 6.52
CA ASP A 287 -3.61 18.21 5.06
C ASP A 287 -2.25 17.79 4.47
N TRP A 288 -2.25 17.53 3.16
CA TRP A 288 -1.04 17.11 2.46
C TRP A 288 0.09 18.15 2.55
N VAL A 289 -0.25 19.45 2.62
CA VAL A 289 0.73 20.53 2.67
C VAL A 289 1.56 20.44 3.95
N GLY A 290 0.93 20.18 5.10
CA GLY A 290 1.62 19.98 6.37
C GLY A 290 2.52 18.73 6.36
N ILE A 291 2.02 17.62 5.84
CA ILE A 291 2.78 16.36 5.73
C ILE A 291 4.02 16.55 4.83
N ASP A 292 3.82 17.15 3.64
CA ASP A 292 4.88 17.41 2.67
C ASP A 292 5.95 18.34 3.23
N LYS A 293 5.55 19.41 3.92
CA LYS A 293 6.47 20.31 4.60
C LYS A 293 7.34 19.58 5.61
N ARG A 294 6.73 18.75 6.46
CA ARG A 294 7.46 17.99 7.49
C ARG A 294 8.48 17.01 6.90
N LEU A 295 8.11 16.31 5.83
CA LEU A 295 9.05 15.41 5.14
C LEU A 295 10.19 16.17 4.47
N LYS A 296 9.93 17.36 3.90
CA LYS A 296 10.98 18.24 3.38
C LYS A 296 11.95 18.73 4.46
N GLU A 297 11.44 19.10 5.63
CA GLU A 297 12.28 19.47 6.78
C GLU A 297 13.23 18.33 7.18
N ILE A 298 12.75 17.08 7.16
CA ILE A 298 13.58 15.89 7.44
C ILE A 298 14.69 15.74 6.39
N ALA A 299 14.37 15.86 5.09
CA ALA A 299 15.38 15.78 4.02
C ALA A 299 16.44 16.89 4.12
N ASN A 300 16.06 18.06 4.62
CA ASN A 300 16.98 19.18 4.84
C ASN A 300 18.02 18.91 5.94
N LEU A 301 17.84 17.88 6.78
CA LEU A 301 18.85 17.52 7.78
C LEU A 301 20.17 17.05 7.14
N ILE A 302 20.11 16.51 5.92
CA ILE A 302 21.29 16.01 5.18
C ILE A 302 21.58 16.76 3.88
N SER A 303 20.69 17.69 3.52
CA SER A 303 20.98 18.68 2.49
C SER A 303 21.81 19.77 3.17
N PHE A 304 22.86 20.28 2.53
CA PHE A 304 23.92 21.16 3.08
C PHE A 304 25.03 20.43 3.82
#